data_AF-D9VX56-F1
#
_entry.id   AF-D9VX56-F1
#
_cell.length_a   1.000
_cell.length_b   1.000
_cell.length_c   1.000
_cell.angle_alpha   90.00
_cell.angle_beta   90.00
_cell.angle_gamma   90.00
#
_symmetry.space_group_name_H-M   'P 1'
#
loop_
_entity.id
_entity.type
_entity.pdbx_description
1 polymer ?
#
loop_
_entity_poly.entity_id
_entity_poly.type
_entity_poly.pdbx_seq_one_letter_code
_entity_poly.pdbx_strand_id
1 'polypeptide(L)'
;MWPNAVAEALSCAERAFGEPGRYLDASAFDSPGVADARDDLEWAILYLPPGAKRDLGRLLTRIDEEFERRTLPEPNYNEWATACWWWTRTRER
;
A
#
# COMPACT_ATOMS: atom_id res chain seq x y z
N MET A 1 9.97 -4.34 12.79
CA MET A 1 9.33 -3.00 12.87
C MET A 1 10.06 -2.11 13.86
N TRP A 2 10.15 -0.82 13.52
CA TRP A 2 10.53 0.25 14.45
C TRP A 2 9.29 0.81 15.16
N PRO A 3 9.44 1.58 16.26
CA PRO A 3 8.32 2.28 16.88
C PRO A 3 7.59 3.17 15.88
N ASN A 4 6.27 3.19 15.91
CA ASN A 4 5.38 3.97 15.02
C ASN A 4 5.31 3.55 13.55
N ALA A 5 5.95 2.45 13.13
CA ALA A 5 5.88 1.98 11.73
C ALA A 5 4.44 1.88 11.18
N VAL A 6 3.49 1.37 11.98
CA VAL A 6 2.07 1.30 11.57
C VAL A 6 1.45 2.69 11.37
N ALA A 7 1.75 3.64 12.25
CA ALA A 7 1.19 4.99 12.14
C ALA A 7 1.80 5.75 10.95
N GLU A 8 3.10 5.60 10.72
CA GLU A 8 3.79 6.18 9.57
C GLU A 8 3.28 5.57 8.25
N ALA A 9 3.09 4.25 8.21
CA ALA A 9 2.54 3.58 7.05
C ALA A 9 1.10 4.01 6.73
N LEU A 10 0.23 4.14 7.74
CA LEU A 10 -1.13 4.66 7.56
C LEU A 10 -1.11 6.11 7.07
N SER A 11 -0.24 6.96 7.63
CA SER A 11 -0.10 8.35 7.21
C SER A 11 0.40 8.46 5.77
N CYS A 12 1.30 7.57 5.34
CA CYS A 12 1.77 7.50 3.96
C CYS A 12 0.62 7.16 2.99
N ALA A 13 -0.19 6.15 3.31
CA ALA A 13 -1.37 5.79 2.52
C ALA A 13 -2.39 6.94 2.45
N GLU A 14 -2.69 7.57 3.57
CA GLU A 14 -3.60 8.73 3.63
C GLU A 14 -3.11 9.90 2.77
N ARG A 15 -1.80 10.22 2.83
CA ARG A 15 -1.20 11.26 1.99
C ARG A 15 -1.36 10.95 0.51
N ALA A 16 -1.04 9.73 0.09
CA ALA A 16 -1.17 9.30 -1.30
C ALA A 16 -2.63 9.39 -1.79
N PHE A 17 -3.59 9.01 -0.94
CA PHE A 17 -5.02 9.10 -1.28
C PHE A 17 -5.54 10.53 -1.32
N GLY A 18 -4.94 11.43 -0.54
CA GLY A 18 -5.25 12.86 -0.56
C GLY A 18 -4.75 13.58 -1.82
N GLU A 19 -3.80 13.01 -2.56
CA GLU A 19 -3.30 13.66 -3.78
C GLU A 19 -4.39 13.72 -4.85
N PRO A 20 -4.62 14.89 -5.49
CA PRO A 20 -5.60 15.03 -6.55
C PRO A 20 -5.13 14.29 -7.81
N GLY A 21 -6.09 13.79 -8.59
CA GLY A 21 -5.81 13.12 -9.86
C GLY A 21 -6.23 11.65 -9.85
N ARG A 22 -6.38 11.10 -11.06
CA ARG A 22 -6.80 9.70 -11.23
C ARG A 22 -5.68 8.73 -10.86
N TYR A 23 -4.43 9.11 -11.11
CA TYR A 23 -3.28 8.24 -10.94
C TYR A 23 -2.34 8.75 -9.84
N LEU A 24 -1.65 7.83 -9.16
CA LEU A 24 -0.53 8.16 -8.27
C LEU A 24 0.70 8.48 -9.11
N ASP A 25 1.46 9.47 -8.67
CA ASP A 25 2.77 9.78 -9.26
C ASP A 25 3.77 8.66 -8.97
N ALA A 26 4.78 8.47 -9.84
CA ALA A 26 5.82 7.47 -9.61
C ALA A 26 6.54 7.69 -8.27
N SER A 27 6.72 8.96 -7.86
CA SER A 27 7.35 9.33 -6.59
C SER A 27 6.55 8.87 -5.36
N ALA A 28 5.27 8.54 -5.50
CA ALA A 28 4.51 7.93 -4.41
C ALA A 28 5.07 6.55 -4.03
N PHE A 29 5.77 5.87 -4.95
CA PHE A 29 6.39 4.56 -4.75
C PHE A 29 7.87 4.64 -4.36
N ASP A 30 8.48 5.84 -4.40
CA ASP A 30 9.87 6.03 -3.99
C ASP A 30 10.03 5.88 -2.48
N SER A 31 11.05 5.15 -2.04
CA SER A 31 11.24 4.84 -0.62
C SER A 31 11.65 6.07 0.21
N PRO A 32 11.01 6.34 1.38
CA PRO A 32 9.87 5.62 1.94
C PRO A 32 8.56 5.97 1.23
N GLY A 33 7.96 4.95 0.58
CA GLY A 33 6.82 5.12 -0.32
C GLY A 33 5.61 4.29 0.10
N VAL A 34 4.55 4.35 -0.71
CA VAL A 34 3.30 3.60 -0.48
C VAL A 34 3.52 2.08 -0.52
N ALA A 35 4.55 1.61 -1.24
CA ALA A 35 4.97 0.21 -1.25
C ALA A 35 5.54 -0.21 0.12
N ASP A 36 6.50 0.54 0.67
CA ASP A 36 7.09 0.26 1.99
C ASP A 36 6.02 0.30 3.09
N ALA A 37 5.12 1.29 3.03
CA ALA A 37 3.98 1.39 3.94
C ALA A 37 3.09 0.13 3.89
N ARG A 38 2.84 -0.41 2.70
CA ARG A 38 2.02 -1.61 2.55
C ARG A 38 2.68 -2.86 3.13
N ASP A 39 3.99 -2.96 2.99
CA ASP A 39 4.81 -4.04 3.54
C ASP A 39 4.84 -3.99 5.07
N ASP A 40 5.00 -2.80 5.65
CA ASP A 40 4.97 -2.59 7.10
C ASP A 40 3.62 -2.97 7.71
N LEU A 41 2.51 -2.63 7.05
CA LEU A 41 1.17 -3.01 7.50
C LEU A 41 0.92 -4.53 7.36
N GLU A 42 1.45 -5.18 6.33
CA GLU A 42 1.41 -6.64 6.23
C GLU A 42 2.22 -7.28 7.36
N TRP A 43 3.41 -6.77 7.65
CA TRP A 43 4.23 -7.30 8.72
C TRP A 43 3.55 -7.11 10.07
N ALA A 44 2.92 -5.94 10.30
CA ALA A 44 2.18 -5.64 11.52
C ALA A 44 1.00 -6.61 11.76
N ILE A 45 0.27 -7.00 10.71
CA ILE A 45 -0.92 -7.86 10.87
C ILE A 45 -0.56 -9.20 11.51
N LEU A 46 0.65 -9.74 11.28
CA LEU A 46 1.06 -11.04 11.79
C LEU A 46 1.07 -11.10 13.32
N TYR A 47 1.35 -9.97 13.97
CA TYR A 47 1.54 -9.86 15.42
C TYR A 47 0.29 -9.38 16.17
N LEU A 48 -0.79 -9.04 15.47
CA LEU A 48 -2.01 -8.53 16.09
C LEU A 48 -2.90 -9.64 16.68
N PRO A 49 -3.70 -9.34 17.72
CA PRO A 49 -4.78 -10.22 18.17
C PRO A 49 -5.87 -10.35 17.10
N PRO A 50 -6.71 -11.41 17.14
CA PRO A 50 -7.66 -11.71 16.07
C PRO A 50 -8.63 -10.58 15.69
N GLY A 51 -9.08 -9.78 16.66
CA GLY A 51 -9.94 -8.61 16.40
C GLY A 51 -9.21 -7.55 15.57
N ALA A 52 -8.05 -7.11 16.04
CA ALA A 52 -7.23 -6.11 15.35
C ALA A 52 -6.71 -6.61 13.99
N LYS A 53 -6.45 -7.91 13.84
CA LYS A 53 -6.15 -8.53 12.53
C LYS A 53 -7.28 -8.31 11.54
N ARG A 54 -8.53 -8.51 11.97
CA ARG A 54 -9.71 -8.31 11.10
C ARG A 54 -9.85 -6.86 10.70
N ASP A 55 -9.66 -5.94 11.64
CA ASP A 55 -9.81 -4.50 11.38
C ASP A 55 -8.72 -3.99 10.44
N LEU A 56 -7.45 -4.35 10.69
CA LEU A 56 -6.34 -4.02 9.81
C LEU A 56 -6.50 -4.69 8.44
N GLY A 57 -6.97 -5.95 8.37
CA GLY A 57 -7.22 -6.63 7.10
C GLY A 57 -8.26 -5.93 6.23
N ARG A 58 -9.30 -5.31 6.83
CA ARG A 58 -10.27 -4.48 6.10
C ARG A 58 -9.63 -3.20 5.57
N LEU A 59 -8.75 -2.56 6.35
CA LEU A 59 -8.00 -1.39 5.90
C LEU A 59 -7.06 -1.73 4.74
N LEU A 60 -6.30 -2.82 4.86
CA LEU A 60 -5.42 -3.29 3.80
C LEU A 60 -6.17 -3.56 2.50
N THR A 61 -7.36 -4.17 2.59
CA THR A 61 -8.19 -4.41 1.39
C THR A 61 -8.57 -3.10 0.70
N ARG A 62 -8.97 -2.08 1.45
CA ARG A 62 -9.28 -0.76 0.87
C ARG A 62 -8.05 -0.06 0.29
N ILE A 63 -6.90 -0.21 0.94
CA ILE A 63 -5.64 0.33 0.44
C ILE A 63 -5.28 -0.32 -0.89
N ASP A 64 -5.38 -1.65 -0.97
CA ASP A 64 -5.10 -2.43 -2.18
C ASP A 64 -6.05 -2.05 -3.34
N GLU A 65 -7.35 -1.92 -3.07
CA GLU A 65 -8.36 -1.47 -4.04
C GLU A 65 -8.06 -0.06 -4.56
N GLU A 66 -7.66 0.85 -3.68
CA GLU A 66 -7.35 2.22 -4.04
C GLU A 66 -6.04 2.33 -4.84
N PHE A 67 -5.03 1.54 -4.49
CA PHE A 67 -3.82 1.41 -5.31
C PHE A 67 -4.13 0.82 -6.67
N GLU A 68 -4.96 -0.22 -6.77
CA GLU A 68 -5.39 -0.76 -8.06
C GLU A 68 -6.14 0.28 -8.89
N ARG A 69 -7.06 1.03 -8.27
CA ARG A 69 -7.83 2.09 -8.94
C ARG A 69 -6.97 3.25 -9.44
N ARG A 70 -5.94 3.61 -8.68
CA ARG A 70 -5.07 4.77 -8.93
C ARG A 70 -3.73 4.43 -9.55
N THR A 71 -3.47 3.17 -9.84
CA THR A 71 -2.33 2.75 -10.66
C THR A 71 -2.87 2.49 -12.08
N LEU A 72 -2.12 2.91 -13.11
CA LEU A 72 -2.56 2.96 -14.50
C LEU A 72 -3.22 1.64 -15.00
N PRO A 73 -4.22 1.70 -15.91
CA PRO A 73 -4.81 0.50 -16.52
C PRO A 73 -3.82 -0.29 -17.39
N GLU A 74 -2.67 0.31 -17.74
CA GLU A 74 -1.54 -0.38 -18.36
C GLU A 74 -0.26 -0.06 -17.58
N PRO A 75 0.32 -1.03 -16.85
CA PRO A 75 1.58 -0.87 -16.11
C PRO A 75 2.83 -0.79 -17.01
N ASN A 76 2.68 -0.79 -18.34
CA ASN A 76 3.78 -0.92 -19.31
C ASN A 76 4.76 0.27 -19.40
N TYR A 77 4.70 1.25 -18.49
CA TYR A 77 5.65 2.37 -18.52
C TYR A 77 6.15 2.80 -17.14
N ASN A 78 6.06 1.92 -16.14
CA ASN A 78 6.83 2.08 -14.92
C ASN A 78 7.32 0.72 -14.42
N GLU A 79 8.55 0.37 -14.79
CA GLU A 79 9.29 -0.81 -14.30
C GLU A 79 9.24 -0.96 -12.77
N TRP A 80 9.15 0.17 -12.05
CA TRP A 80 9.09 0.22 -10.59
C TRP A 80 7.75 -0.27 -10.03
N ALA A 81 6.63 0.02 -10.69
CA ALA A 81 5.30 -0.45 -10.24
C ALA A 81 5.15 -1.96 -10.42
N THR A 82 5.69 -2.53 -11.50
CA THR A 82 5.73 -3.99 -11.71
C THR A 82 6.75 -4.70 -10.82
N ALA A 83 7.79 -4.00 -10.35
CA ALA A 83 8.74 -4.53 -9.38
C ALA A 83 8.20 -4.48 -7.93
N CYS A 84 7.15 -3.70 -7.67
CA CYS A 84 6.53 -3.64 -6.36
C CYS A 84 5.80 -4.95 -6.04
N TRP A 85 6.23 -5.62 -4.98
CA TRP A 85 5.68 -6.90 -4.53
C TRP A 85 4.17 -6.89 -4.26
N TRP A 86 3.60 -5.77 -3.81
CA TRP A 86 2.16 -5.63 -3.59
C TRP A 86 1.35 -5.83 -4.90
N TRP A 87 1.87 -5.35 -6.04
CA TRP A 87 1.21 -5.45 -7.36
C TRP A 87 1.12 -6.90 -7.85
N THR A 88 2.15 -7.69 -7.58
CA THR A 88 2.17 -9.12 -7.90
C THR A 88 1.14 -9.86 -7.04
N ARG A 89 1.10 -9.59 -5.72
CA ARG A 89 0.19 -10.29 -4.81
C ARG A 89 -1.28 -9.99 -5.04
N THR A 90 -1.66 -8.73 -5.32
CA THR A 90 -3.07 -8.38 -5.54
C THR A 90 -3.66 -9.11 -6.76
N ARG A 91 -2.82 -9.55 -7.70
CA ARG A 91 -3.20 -10.32 -8.89
C ARG A 91 -3.19 -11.84 -8.72
N GLU A 92 -2.67 -12.37 -7.61
CA GLU A 92 -2.69 -13.81 -7.30
C GLU A 92 -3.98 -14.24 -6.56
N ARG A 93 -4.94 -13.32 -6.39
CA ARG A 93 -6.27 -13.57 -5.81
C ARG A 93 -7.28 -14.07 -6.82
#